data_AF-A0A520XH42-F1
#
_entry.id   AF-A0A520XH42-F1
#
_cell.length_a   1.000
_cell.length_b   1.000
_cell.length_c   1.000
_cell.angle_alpha   90.00
_cell.angle_beta   90.00
_cell.angle_gamma   90.00
#
_symmetry.space_group_name_H-M   'P 1'
#
loop_
_entity.id
_entity.type
_entity.pdbx_description
1 polymer ?
#
loop_
_entity_poly.entity_id
_entity_poly.type
_entity_poly.pdbx_seq_one_letter_code
_entity_poly.pdbx_strand_id
1 'polypeptide(L)'
;MKIIWMGLKPYGPFIDKTINFEGRENFHIVYGHNESGKTTTLRAVKSLFFGIKERTADSFKFDGNKLRIFAKIENSSGESLVFQRRKGHSKTFLDENGNELDISILKKFIYGLDESSFVNMFGFSRDDLVNGGKDIVLGKGDIGQSLFAAGTGIGGFRKILKDLEEESQNLFKKRSPTSLINKYVSEYESLKKKINDILLQPKIWTEHEENLKNAEAKKIFLNRNIDSFSAKLNKFKRISDALPIIAERKNLIQKKDALGETLILRKDFKEERINLMRDLDVSSVEANKIKEKIENLEANIKKIVIPEKFIENRKLIDDIYVRFGSYLKETKDLPALLSQRDELIVEIKYLSSQIRPETPLDETSQLTVSLQKSKSISSLANKYIKLEDKISEISDVINKTNLKALSAKNKLKETENGEYFNNDRLKKILSNIQKDGDLEKVLYKKTEELKKAENSCSIELSKLPLCRWNIEEIEKLKLPLIETVERYENEFENTDAEII
;
A
#
# COMPACT_ATOMS: atom_id res chain seq x y z
N MET A 1 -2.39 129.12 1.80
CA MET A 1 -1.33 129.21 2.83
C MET A 1 -0.08 129.79 2.19
N LYS A 2 0.59 130.74 2.86
CA LYS A 2 1.88 131.32 2.45
C LYS A 2 2.88 131.22 3.60
N ILE A 3 4.17 131.04 3.29
CA ILE A 3 5.26 131.16 4.26
C ILE A 3 5.74 132.61 4.19
N ILE A 4 5.70 133.33 5.31
CA ILE A 4 6.08 134.75 5.40
C ILE A 4 7.58 134.87 5.61
N TRP A 5 8.11 134.12 6.58
CA TRP A 5 9.54 133.94 6.75
C TRP A 5 9.82 132.59 7.38
N MET A 6 11.03 132.11 7.17
CA MET A 6 11.51 130.85 7.71
C MET A 6 12.94 131.02 8.20
N GLY A 7 13.19 130.65 9.44
CA GLY A 7 14.51 130.65 10.02
C GLY A 7 15.04 129.27 10.33
N LEU A 8 16.33 129.10 10.05
CA LEU A 8 17.12 127.90 10.26
C LEU A 8 18.13 128.25 11.35
N LYS A 9 17.91 127.78 12.58
CA LYS A 9 18.90 127.88 13.66
C LYS A 9 19.97 126.80 13.40
N PRO A 10 20.37 125.91 14.33
CA PRO A 10 21.10 124.72 13.90
C PRO A 10 20.20 123.88 12.96
N TYR A 11 20.52 123.83 11.67
CA TYR A 11 19.92 122.90 10.70
C TYR A 11 20.80 122.72 9.47
N GLY A 12 21.35 121.53 9.27
CA GLY A 12 22.30 121.22 8.20
C GLY A 12 23.52 122.15 8.26
N PRO A 13 23.82 122.93 7.19
CA PRO A 13 24.95 123.85 7.18
C PRO A 13 24.69 125.17 7.95
N PHE A 14 23.43 125.46 8.29
CA PHE A 14 23.01 126.76 8.86
C PHE A 14 23.10 126.78 10.39
N ILE A 15 23.48 127.94 10.94
CA ILE A 15 23.61 128.20 12.40
C ILE A 15 22.49 129.12 12.88
N ASP A 16 22.29 130.22 12.16
CA ASP A 16 21.21 131.18 12.40
C ASP A 16 20.99 131.97 11.11
N LYS A 17 20.13 131.44 10.23
CA LYS A 17 19.84 132.03 8.92
C LYS A 17 18.34 132.17 8.74
N THR A 18 17.88 133.39 8.52
CA THR A 18 16.49 133.69 8.21
C THR A 18 16.33 133.95 6.71
N ILE A 19 15.34 133.30 6.10
CA ILE A 19 14.91 133.49 4.74
C ILE A 19 13.57 134.23 4.81
N ASN A 20 13.56 135.48 4.37
CA ASN A 20 12.35 136.28 4.34
C ASN A 20 11.66 136.15 2.98
N PHE A 21 10.37 135.85 2.98
CA PHE A 21 9.49 135.77 1.82
C PHE A 21 8.42 136.89 1.85
N GLU A 22 8.53 137.86 2.77
CA GLU A 22 7.67 139.03 2.83
C GLU A 22 7.75 139.86 1.55
N GLY A 23 6.60 140.19 0.98
CA GLY A 23 6.48 140.99 -0.24
C GLY A 23 5.14 140.80 -0.93
N ARG A 24 4.87 141.61 -1.98
CA ARG A 24 3.68 141.44 -2.84
C ARG A 24 3.86 140.34 -3.90
N GLU A 25 5.07 139.85 -4.07
CA GLU A 25 5.42 138.87 -5.08
C GLU A 25 5.09 137.45 -4.59
N ASN A 26 4.47 136.62 -5.44
CA ASN A 26 4.09 135.24 -5.11
C ASN A 26 5.11 134.20 -5.61
N PHE A 27 6.26 134.67 -6.13
CA PHE A 27 7.29 133.82 -6.72
C PHE A 27 8.66 134.23 -6.18
N HIS A 28 9.37 133.28 -5.57
CA HIS A 28 10.66 133.53 -4.96
C HIS A 28 11.69 132.54 -5.50
N ILE A 29 12.87 133.04 -5.86
CA ILE A 29 14.00 132.21 -6.27
C ILE A 29 15.05 132.24 -5.16
N VAL A 30 15.35 131.07 -4.59
CA VAL A 30 16.49 130.89 -3.67
C VAL A 30 17.68 130.38 -4.47
N TYR A 31 18.67 131.26 -4.71
CA TYR A 31 19.87 130.93 -5.48
C TYR A 31 21.14 130.99 -4.60
N GLY A 32 22.21 130.38 -5.08
CA GLY A 32 23.50 130.28 -4.38
C GLY A 32 24.46 129.33 -5.11
N HIS A 33 25.70 129.22 -4.64
CA HIS A 33 26.67 128.27 -5.19
C HIS A 33 26.24 126.81 -4.93
N ASN A 34 26.92 125.86 -5.56
CA ASN A 34 26.76 124.45 -5.18
C ASN A 34 27.13 124.28 -3.70
N GLU A 35 26.49 123.32 -3.03
CA GLU A 35 26.69 123.03 -1.60
C GLU A 35 26.29 124.15 -0.62
N SER A 36 25.70 125.25 -1.10
CA SER A 36 25.21 126.35 -0.24
C SER A 36 23.98 126.01 0.62
N GLY A 37 23.53 124.75 0.60
CA GLY A 37 22.39 124.27 1.38
C GLY A 37 21.01 124.41 0.73
N LYS A 38 20.89 124.65 -0.59
CA LYS A 38 19.59 124.80 -1.29
C LYS A 38 18.65 123.59 -1.11
N THR A 39 19.16 122.39 -1.36
CA THR A 39 18.40 121.14 -1.15
C THR A 39 18.07 120.92 0.33
N THR A 40 18.97 121.32 1.22
CA THR A 40 18.73 121.27 2.68
C THR A 40 17.63 122.23 3.10
N THR A 41 17.51 123.40 2.48
CA THR A 41 16.38 124.33 2.70
C THR A 41 15.04 123.70 2.30
N LEU A 42 14.97 122.99 1.17
CA LEU A 42 13.75 122.27 0.76
C LEU A 42 13.38 121.16 1.78
N ARG A 43 14.37 120.40 2.27
CA ARG A 43 14.16 119.41 3.34
C ARG A 43 13.74 120.05 4.66
N ALA A 44 14.24 121.25 4.96
CA ALA A 44 13.83 122.02 6.11
C ALA A 44 12.35 122.42 6.01
N VAL A 45 11.87 122.84 4.82
CA VAL A 45 10.45 123.17 4.60
C VAL A 45 9.58 121.93 4.85
N LYS A 46 9.99 120.77 4.35
CA LYS A 46 9.31 119.51 4.65
C LYS A 46 9.29 119.21 6.15
N SER A 47 10.43 119.38 6.82
CA SER A 47 10.58 119.14 8.26
C SER A 47 9.84 120.15 9.12
N LEU A 48 9.62 121.36 8.62
CA LEU A 48 8.82 122.40 9.27
C LEU A 48 7.36 121.94 9.40
N PHE A 49 6.77 121.42 8.33
CA PHE A 49 5.38 120.98 8.33
C PHE A 49 5.20 119.62 9.03
N PHE A 50 6.03 118.63 8.69
CA PHE A 50 5.81 117.24 9.13
C PHE A 50 6.71 116.78 10.28
N GLY A 51 7.63 117.63 10.72
CA GLY A 51 8.58 117.33 11.81
C GLY A 51 9.95 116.86 11.30
N ILE A 52 10.96 117.02 12.14
CA ILE A 52 12.33 116.58 11.86
C ILE A 52 12.44 115.09 12.21
N LYS A 53 12.73 114.24 11.21
CA LYS A 53 12.87 112.79 11.40
C LYS A 53 14.01 112.45 12.38
N GLU A 54 13.83 111.37 13.14
CA GLU A 54 14.82 110.88 14.10
C GLU A 54 16.18 110.59 13.42
N ARG A 55 16.13 109.91 12.28
CA ARG A 55 17.26 109.74 11.37
C ARG A 55 17.20 110.84 10.30
N THR A 56 17.99 111.88 10.49
CA THR A 56 18.13 112.98 9.52
C THR A 56 19.58 113.12 9.10
N ALA A 57 19.82 113.32 7.81
CA ALA A 57 21.14 113.62 7.26
C ALA A 57 21.58 115.06 7.58
N ASP A 58 20.66 115.92 8.04
CA ASP A 58 20.90 117.34 8.25
C ASP A 58 21.44 117.66 9.67
N SER A 59 21.90 116.66 10.43
CA SER A 59 22.59 116.82 11.73
C SER A 59 24.11 116.64 11.65
N PHE A 60 24.73 116.83 10.47
CA PHE A 60 26.16 116.55 10.27
C PHE A 60 27.10 117.56 10.97
N LYS A 61 26.64 118.81 11.19
CA LYS A 61 27.46 119.89 11.76
C LYS A 61 27.12 120.22 13.23
N PHE A 62 25.91 119.89 13.67
CA PHE A 62 25.40 120.21 15.01
C PHE A 62 24.79 118.99 15.66
N ASP A 63 24.88 118.92 16.99
CA ASP A 63 24.15 117.93 17.77
C ASP A 63 22.65 117.95 17.41
N GLY A 64 22.10 116.77 17.14
CA GLY A 64 20.72 116.57 16.70
C GLY A 64 19.68 117.20 17.64
N ASN A 65 19.98 117.29 18.93
CA ASN A 65 19.09 117.90 19.92
C ASN A 65 19.00 119.43 19.82
N LYS A 66 19.97 120.06 19.16
CA LYS A 66 19.99 121.51 18.93
C LYS A 66 19.23 121.91 17.67
N LEU A 67 18.78 120.94 16.85
CA LEU A 67 18.13 121.23 15.58
C LEU A 67 16.81 121.96 15.78
N ARG A 68 16.71 123.19 15.27
CA ARG A 68 15.48 123.99 15.32
C ARG A 68 15.23 124.75 14.03
N ILE A 69 13.98 124.74 13.61
CA ILE A 69 13.45 125.49 12.49
C ILE A 69 12.31 126.34 13.03
N PHE A 70 12.21 127.60 12.63
CA PHE A 70 11.09 128.47 13.00
C PHE A 70 10.50 129.11 11.76
N ALA A 71 9.21 129.39 11.76
CA ALA A 71 8.55 130.03 10.63
C ALA A 71 7.32 130.81 11.06
N LYS A 72 6.98 131.81 10.26
CA LYS A 72 5.67 132.45 10.25
C LYS A 72 4.95 132.06 8.96
N ILE A 73 3.74 131.54 9.10
CA ILE A 73 2.87 131.22 7.96
C ILE A 73 1.56 132.00 8.08
N GLU A 74 0.90 132.22 6.95
CA GLU A 74 -0.37 132.94 6.84
C GLU A 74 -1.37 132.13 6.00
N ASN A 75 -2.64 132.09 6.39
CA ASN A 75 -3.70 131.46 5.60
C ASN A 75 -4.37 132.45 4.63
N SER A 76 -5.32 131.99 3.81
CA SER A 76 -6.07 132.85 2.89
C SER A 76 -6.99 133.86 3.59
N SER A 77 -7.27 133.66 4.88
CA SER A 77 -8.12 134.51 5.71
C SER A 77 -7.35 135.61 6.45
N GLY A 78 -6.02 135.68 6.28
CA GLY A 78 -5.14 136.67 6.93
C GLY A 78 -4.70 136.30 8.35
N GLU A 79 -5.01 135.09 8.84
CA GLU A 79 -4.53 134.63 10.14
C GLU A 79 -3.08 134.16 10.03
N SER A 80 -2.21 134.66 10.91
CA SER A 80 -0.81 134.29 10.95
C SER A 80 -0.49 133.36 12.12
N LEU A 81 0.32 132.32 11.87
CA LEU A 81 0.83 131.41 12.88
C LEU A 81 2.35 131.45 12.90
N VAL A 82 2.93 131.76 14.06
CA VAL A 82 4.37 131.68 14.29
C VAL A 82 4.67 130.50 15.20
N PHE A 83 5.59 129.66 14.75
CA PHE A 83 5.92 128.42 15.45
C PHE A 83 7.35 128.00 15.19
N GLN A 84 7.83 127.07 16.02
CA GLN A 84 9.12 126.40 15.86
C GLN A 84 8.97 124.88 15.93
N ARG A 85 9.81 124.19 15.16
CA ARG A 85 10.00 122.75 15.16
C ARG A 85 11.35 122.39 15.74
N ARG A 86 11.36 121.48 16.70
CA ARG A 86 12.57 120.82 17.20
C ARG A 86 12.59 119.35 16.83
N LYS A 87 13.78 118.74 16.80
CA LYS A 87 13.92 117.28 16.68
C LYS A 87 13.48 116.60 17.99
N GLY A 88 12.70 115.53 17.89
CA GLY A 88 12.26 114.74 19.05
C GLY A 88 11.12 113.78 18.70
N HIS A 89 10.77 112.92 19.66
CA HIS A 89 9.66 111.95 19.53
C HIS A 89 8.31 112.52 19.99
N SER A 90 8.33 113.44 20.96
CA SER A 90 7.14 114.11 21.49
C SER A 90 7.42 115.59 21.71
N LYS A 91 6.37 116.41 21.75
CA LYS A 91 6.45 117.86 22.02
C LYS A 91 7.41 118.58 21.06
N THR A 92 7.26 118.35 19.75
CA THR A 92 8.17 118.89 18.72
C THR A 92 7.69 120.16 18.05
N PHE A 93 6.42 120.51 18.23
CA PHE A 93 5.77 121.71 17.69
C PHE A 93 5.56 122.70 18.83
N LEU A 94 6.23 123.85 18.77
CA LEU A 94 6.26 124.83 19.85
C LEU A 94 5.88 126.24 19.32
N ASP A 95 5.39 127.10 20.21
CA ASP A 95 5.15 128.52 19.95
C ASP A 95 6.46 129.35 19.94
N GLU A 96 6.35 130.67 19.76
CA GLU A 96 7.48 131.62 19.81
C GLU A 96 8.22 131.58 21.15
N ASN A 97 7.52 131.33 22.26
CA ASN A 97 8.04 131.35 23.62
C ASN A 97 8.62 129.99 24.08
N GLY A 98 8.44 128.92 23.29
CA GLY A 98 8.92 127.57 23.59
C GLY A 98 7.91 126.63 24.26
N ASN A 99 6.64 127.02 24.35
CA ASN A 99 5.56 126.18 24.86
C ASN A 99 5.02 125.26 23.75
N GLU A 100 4.48 124.11 24.13
CA GLU A 100 3.93 123.14 23.18
C GLU A 100 2.60 123.62 22.55
N LEU A 101 2.49 123.49 21.22
CA LEU A 101 1.27 123.78 20.47
C LEU A 101 0.60 122.48 20.00
N ASP A 102 -0.73 122.50 19.84
CA ASP A 102 -1.46 121.39 19.22
C ASP A 102 -1.19 121.34 17.71
N ILE A 103 -0.72 120.19 17.23
CA ILE A 103 -0.47 119.89 15.82
C ILE A 103 -1.71 120.11 14.94
N SER A 104 -2.90 119.98 15.51
CA SER A 104 -4.18 120.18 14.82
C SER A 104 -4.34 121.59 14.28
N ILE A 105 -3.69 122.58 14.91
CA ILE A 105 -3.65 123.97 14.43
C ILE A 105 -2.90 124.01 13.09
N LEU A 106 -1.73 123.38 12.99
CA LEU A 106 -0.96 123.33 11.75
C LEU A 106 -1.71 122.58 10.64
N LYS A 107 -2.41 121.49 10.98
CA LYS A 107 -3.22 120.72 10.01
C LYS A 107 -4.27 121.56 9.30
N LYS A 108 -4.85 122.58 9.97
CA LYS A 108 -5.80 123.53 9.34
C LYS A 108 -5.11 124.39 8.27
N PHE A 109 -3.87 124.81 8.50
CA PHE A 109 -3.10 125.61 7.54
C PHE A 109 -2.67 124.81 6.30
N ILE A 110 -2.39 123.51 6.46
CA ILE A 110 -2.02 122.60 5.35
C ILE A 110 -3.19 121.77 4.81
N TYR A 111 -4.44 122.13 5.15
CA TYR A 111 -5.68 121.47 4.69
C TYR A 111 -5.71 119.94 4.88
N GLY A 112 -5.07 119.43 5.94
CA GLY A 112 -5.06 117.99 6.25
C GLY A 112 -4.18 117.11 5.35
N LEU A 113 -3.32 117.70 4.51
CA LEU A 113 -2.36 116.96 3.70
C LEU A 113 -1.38 116.17 4.58
N ASP A 114 -1.09 114.93 4.18
CA ASP A 114 -0.06 114.09 4.78
C ASP A 114 1.32 114.35 4.15
N GLU A 115 2.38 113.82 4.77
CA GLU A 115 3.76 114.05 4.33
C GLU A 115 3.98 113.54 2.89
N SER A 116 3.40 112.38 2.55
CA SER A 116 3.48 111.77 1.23
C SER A 116 2.84 112.64 0.16
N SER A 117 1.59 113.08 0.36
CA SER A 117 0.89 113.89 -0.64
C SER A 117 1.55 115.26 -0.81
N PHE A 118 2.03 115.87 0.28
CA PHE A 118 2.72 117.16 0.18
C PHE A 118 3.99 117.08 -0.65
N VAL A 119 4.81 116.05 -0.46
CA VAL A 119 6.05 115.86 -1.24
C VAL A 119 5.74 115.59 -2.70
N ASN A 120 4.78 114.71 -2.96
CA ASN A 120 4.39 114.30 -4.31
C ASN A 120 3.71 115.42 -5.12
N MET A 121 3.16 116.45 -4.48
CA MET A 121 2.45 117.54 -5.17
C MET A 121 3.19 118.88 -5.15
N PHE A 122 3.93 119.19 -4.08
CA PHE A 122 4.47 120.53 -3.84
C PHE A 122 5.98 120.56 -3.55
N GLY A 123 6.63 119.41 -3.38
CA GLY A 123 7.99 119.30 -2.83
C GLY A 123 8.96 118.48 -3.68
N PHE A 124 8.95 118.67 -5.00
CA PHE A 124 9.76 117.88 -5.92
C PHE A 124 11.26 118.16 -5.79
N SER A 125 12.05 117.12 -5.52
CA SER A 125 13.49 117.16 -5.78
C SER A 125 13.80 116.78 -7.23
N ARG A 126 15.05 116.99 -7.66
CA ARG A 126 15.52 116.53 -8.98
C ARG A 126 15.33 115.02 -9.16
N ASP A 127 15.58 114.23 -8.11
CA ASP A 127 15.46 112.78 -8.17
C ASP A 127 13.99 112.35 -8.26
N ASP A 128 13.09 113.06 -7.56
CA ASP A 128 11.64 112.79 -7.62
C ASP A 128 11.08 113.05 -9.03
N LEU A 129 11.54 114.10 -9.72
CA LEU A 129 11.15 114.38 -11.10
C LEU A 129 11.60 113.29 -12.07
N VAL A 130 12.82 112.76 -11.89
CA VAL A 130 13.35 111.68 -12.73
C VAL A 130 12.60 110.38 -12.49
N ASN A 131 12.30 110.05 -11.22
CA ASN A 131 11.55 108.85 -10.87
C ASN A 131 10.09 108.93 -11.35
N GLY A 132 9.43 110.06 -11.15
CA GLY A 132 8.07 110.27 -11.65
C GLY A 132 7.97 110.14 -13.18
N GLY A 133 8.97 110.63 -13.92
CA GLY A 133 9.05 110.44 -15.37
C GLY A 133 9.16 108.96 -15.77
N LYS A 134 9.94 108.16 -15.04
CA LYS A 134 10.08 106.72 -15.30
C LYS A 134 8.79 105.95 -15.01
N ASP A 135 8.09 106.28 -13.94
CA ASP A 135 6.83 105.64 -13.58
C ASP A 135 5.74 105.88 -14.63
N ILE A 136 5.69 107.10 -15.19
CA ILE A 136 4.80 107.46 -16.30
C ILE A 136 5.11 106.60 -17.54
N VAL A 137 6.39 106.49 -17.93
CA VAL A 137 6.80 105.68 -19.10
C VAL A 137 6.47 104.19 -18.93
N LEU A 138 6.60 103.67 -17.70
CA LEU A 138 6.36 102.26 -17.41
C LEU A 138 4.88 101.93 -17.17
N GLY A 139 3.98 102.93 -17.16
CA GLY A 139 2.57 102.75 -16.81
C GLY A 139 2.37 102.18 -15.38
N LYS A 140 3.38 102.32 -14.52
CA LYS A 140 3.37 101.82 -13.14
C LYS A 140 3.09 102.96 -12.18
N GLY A 141 2.41 102.64 -11.08
CA GLY A 141 2.00 103.60 -10.06
C GLY A 141 0.66 104.29 -10.36
N ASP A 142 0.08 104.93 -9.34
CA ASP A 142 -1.23 105.59 -9.43
C ASP A 142 -1.27 106.70 -10.49
N ILE A 143 -0.15 107.38 -10.72
CA ILE A 143 -0.04 108.46 -11.70
C ILE A 143 0.01 107.90 -13.13
N GLY A 144 0.85 106.89 -13.39
CA GLY A 144 0.92 106.25 -14.71
C GLY A 144 -0.41 105.61 -15.10
N GLN A 145 -1.06 104.89 -14.17
CA GLN A 145 -2.36 104.28 -14.42
C GLN A 145 -3.47 105.31 -14.63
N SER A 146 -3.49 106.40 -13.85
CA SER A 146 -4.50 107.46 -14.00
C SER A 146 -4.31 108.24 -15.30
N LEU A 147 -3.07 108.48 -15.73
CA LEU A 147 -2.76 109.15 -17.00
C LEU A 147 -3.19 108.30 -18.21
N PHE A 148 -2.92 106.98 -18.19
CA PHE A 148 -3.39 106.07 -19.24
C PHE A 148 -4.93 105.90 -19.25
N ALA A 149 -5.57 105.87 -18.08
CA ALA A 149 -7.03 105.81 -17.96
C ALA A 149 -7.70 107.10 -18.48
N ALA A 150 -7.13 108.27 -18.20
CA ALA A 150 -7.62 109.55 -18.70
C ALA A 150 -7.34 109.76 -20.20
N GLY A 151 -6.21 109.28 -20.71
CA GLY A 151 -5.79 109.46 -22.11
C GLY A 151 -6.44 108.51 -23.12
N THR A 152 -6.96 107.35 -22.69
CA THR A 152 -7.54 106.34 -23.60
C THR A 152 -9.06 106.23 -23.50
N GLY A 153 -9.69 106.83 -22.49
CA GLY A 153 -11.14 106.73 -22.26
C GLY A 153 -11.63 105.34 -21.82
N ILE A 154 -10.72 104.38 -21.61
CA ILE A 154 -11.07 103.00 -21.25
C ILE A 154 -11.20 102.89 -19.73
N GLY A 155 -12.41 103.15 -19.22
CA GLY A 155 -12.76 102.95 -17.80
C GLY A 155 -12.73 101.49 -17.31
N GLY A 156 -12.31 100.54 -18.15
CA GLY A 156 -12.35 99.09 -17.87
C GLY A 156 -11.00 98.37 -17.79
N PHE A 157 -9.87 99.04 -18.05
CA PHE A 157 -8.56 98.37 -18.14
C PHE A 157 -8.15 97.67 -16.83
N ARG A 158 -8.43 98.30 -15.68
CA ARG A 158 -8.22 97.71 -14.36
C ARG A 158 -9.03 96.43 -14.13
N LYS A 159 -10.24 96.34 -14.70
CA LYS A 159 -11.10 95.16 -14.54
C LYS A 159 -10.52 93.97 -15.32
N ILE A 160 -10.12 94.19 -16.57
CA ILE A 160 -9.55 93.13 -17.42
C ILE A 160 -8.24 92.58 -16.82
N LEU A 161 -7.37 93.46 -16.31
CA LEU A 161 -6.15 93.02 -15.62
C LEU A 161 -6.46 92.16 -14.40
N LYS A 162 -7.48 92.53 -13.62
CA LYS A 162 -7.90 91.77 -12.44
C LYS A 162 -8.47 90.40 -12.83
N ASP A 163 -9.30 90.34 -13.87
CA ASP A 163 -9.89 89.09 -14.36
C ASP A 163 -8.80 88.12 -14.86
N LEU A 164 -7.80 88.61 -15.60
CA LEU A 164 -6.64 87.81 -16.04
C LEU A 164 -5.76 87.35 -14.87
N GLU A 165 -5.58 88.20 -13.85
CA GLU A 165 -4.86 87.81 -12.63
C GLU A 165 -5.61 86.71 -11.88
N GLU A 166 -6.94 86.78 -11.77
CA GLU A 166 -7.77 85.75 -11.12
C GLU A 166 -7.73 84.41 -11.89
N GLU A 167 -7.82 84.43 -13.22
CA GLU A 167 -7.67 83.22 -14.05
C GLU A 167 -6.29 82.58 -13.91
N SER A 168 -5.23 83.39 -14.01
CA SER A 168 -3.85 82.92 -13.82
C SER A 168 -3.68 82.28 -12.43
N GLN A 169 -4.24 82.92 -11.40
CA GLN A 169 -4.22 82.47 -10.03
C GLN A 169 -5.00 81.17 -9.78
N ASN A 170 -6.08 80.92 -10.52
CA ASN A 170 -6.86 79.68 -10.44
C ASN A 170 -6.15 78.53 -11.16
N LEU A 171 -5.53 78.80 -12.32
CA LEU A 171 -4.75 77.82 -13.07
C LEU A 171 -3.49 77.40 -12.31
N PHE A 172 -2.73 78.39 -11.81
CA PHE A 172 -1.44 78.14 -11.17
C PHE A 172 -1.11 79.15 -10.08
N LYS A 173 -0.87 78.62 -8.87
CA LYS A 173 -0.25 79.36 -7.77
C LYS A 173 0.92 78.53 -7.25
N LYS A 174 2.12 79.12 -7.25
CA LYS A 174 3.38 78.46 -6.81
C LYS A 174 3.30 77.79 -5.42
N ARG A 175 2.43 78.27 -4.53
CA ARG A 175 2.24 77.72 -3.17
C ARG A 175 0.82 77.22 -2.90
N SER A 176 -0.02 77.05 -3.93
CA SER A 176 -1.39 76.55 -3.74
C SER A 176 -1.54 75.13 -4.29
N PRO A 177 -1.65 74.12 -3.41
CA PRO A 177 -1.90 72.74 -3.84
C PRO A 177 -3.28 72.58 -4.49
N THR A 178 -4.20 73.51 -4.26
CA THR A 178 -5.55 73.52 -4.85
C THR A 178 -5.63 74.11 -6.25
N SER A 179 -4.56 74.75 -6.75
CA SER A 179 -4.55 75.25 -8.14
C SER A 179 -4.61 74.08 -9.11
N LEU A 180 -5.30 74.29 -10.23
CA LEU A 180 -5.69 73.20 -11.13
C LEU A 180 -4.48 72.38 -11.60
N ILE A 181 -3.40 73.06 -11.98
CA ILE A 181 -2.16 72.42 -12.46
C ILE A 181 -1.48 71.62 -11.35
N ASN A 182 -1.32 72.18 -10.15
CA ASN A 182 -0.68 71.48 -9.03
C ASN A 182 -1.47 70.23 -8.60
N LYS A 183 -2.81 70.29 -8.69
CA LYS A 183 -3.67 69.12 -8.44
C LYS A 183 -3.38 68.01 -9.43
N TYR A 184 -3.34 68.31 -10.72
CA TYR A 184 -3.03 67.32 -11.76
C TYR A 184 -1.61 66.77 -11.67
N VAL A 185 -0.62 67.61 -11.34
CA VAL A 185 0.75 67.14 -11.10
C VAL A 185 0.79 66.15 -9.92
N SER A 186 0.13 66.48 -8.82
CA SER A 186 0.05 65.60 -7.65
C SER A 186 -0.64 64.27 -7.98
N GLU A 187 -1.72 64.33 -8.76
CA GLU A 187 -2.44 63.14 -9.21
C GLU A 187 -1.56 62.27 -10.13
N TYR A 188 -0.88 62.87 -11.11
CA TYR A 188 0.07 62.18 -11.97
C TYR A 188 1.21 61.53 -11.19
N GLU A 189 1.83 62.23 -10.24
CA GLU A 189 2.87 61.67 -9.39
C GLU A 189 2.37 60.51 -8.55
N SER A 190 1.14 60.60 -8.01
CA SER A 190 0.52 59.52 -7.25
C SER A 190 0.24 58.28 -8.11
N LEU A 191 -0.25 58.47 -9.34
CA LEU A 191 -0.50 57.39 -10.29
C LEU A 191 0.81 56.76 -10.77
N LYS A 192 1.82 57.57 -11.08
CA LYS A 192 3.15 57.09 -11.43
C LYS A 192 3.79 56.27 -10.30
N LYS A 193 3.61 56.70 -9.05
CA LYS A 193 4.06 55.93 -7.88
C LYS A 193 3.32 54.60 -7.77
N LYS A 194 1.98 54.60 -7.88
CA LYS A 194 1.18 53.35 -7.88
C LYS A 194 1.61 52.39 -9.00
N ILE A 195 1.88 52.91 -10.20
CA ILE A 195 2.39 52.09 -11.32
C ILE A 195 3.75 51.48 -10.95
N ASN A 196 4.68 52.28 -10.43
CA ASN A 196 5.99 51.77 -10.00
C ASN A 196 5.91 50.77 -8.84
N ASP A 197 4.97 50.95 -7.91
CA ASP A 197 4.77 50.05 -6.77
C ASP A 197 4.14 48.71 -7.20
N ILE A 198 3.28 48.73 -8.23
CA ILE A 198 2.64 47.51 -8.80
C ILE A 198 3.60 46.80 -9.77
N LEU A 199 4.41 47.55 -10.52
CA LEU A 199 5.35 46.99 -11.47
C LEU A 199 6.43 46.21 -10.72
N LEU A 200 6.40 44.89 -10.89
CA LEU A 200 7.50 44.05 -10.47
C LEU A 200 8.73 44.42 -11.29
N GLN A 201 9.77 44.92 -10.62
CA GLN A 201 11.00 45.28 -11.30
C GLN A 201 11.60 44.02 -11.94
N PRO A 202 12.05 44.09 -13.21
CA PRO A 202 12.67 42.94 -13.89
C PRO A 202 13.83 42.31 -13.10
N LYS A 203 14.56 43.12 -12.33
CA LYS A 203 15.63 42.66 -11.43
C LYS A 203 15.11 41.74 -10.31
N ILE A 204 13.99 42.10 -9.68
CA ILE A 204 13.38 41.31 -8.60
C ILE A 204 12.82 40.00 -9.17
N TRP A 205 12.19 40.05 -10.35
CA TRP A 205 11.73 38.86 -11.05
C TRP A 205 12.88 37.90 -11.37
N THR A 206 13.95 38.40 -12.00
CA THR A 206 15.11 37.59 -12.37
C THR A 206 15.82 36.99 -11.16
N GLU A 207 15.94 37.74 -10.06
CA GLU A 207 16.48 37.23 -8.80
C GLU A 207 15.59 36.11 -8.21
N HIS A 208 14.26 36.26 -8.23
CA HIS A 208 13.35 35.20 -7.78
C HIS A 208 13.38 33.97 -8.68
N GLU A 209 13.48 34.15 -10.00
CA GLU A 209 13.58 33.06 -10.97
C GLU A 209 14.89 32.28 -10.81
N GLU A 210 16.01 32.97 -10.61
CA GLU A 210 17.30 32.34 -10.32
C GLU A 210 17.29 31.61 -8.97
N ASN A 211 16.69 32.21 -7.93
CA ASN A 211 16.51 31.58 -6.63
C ASN A 211 15.64 30.32 -6.71
N LEU A 212 14.55 30.34 -7.48
CA LEU A 212 13.70 29.19 -7.72
C LEU A 212 14.49 28.07 -8.41
N LYS A 213 15.20 28.39 -9.50
CA LYS A 213 16.02 27.43 -10.24
C LYS A 213 17.10 26.80 -9.36
N ASN A 214 17.76 27.60 -8.52
CA ASN A 214 18.76 27.12 -7.56
C ASN A 214 18.14 26.22 -6.48
N ALA A 215 16.96 26.58 -5.96
CA ALA A 215 16.25 25.77 -4.97
C ALA A 215 15.79 24.41 -5.56
N GLU A 216 15.29 24.41 -6.80
CA GLU A 216 14.90 23.19 -7.51
C GLU A 216 16.10 22.28 -7.78
N ALA A 217 17.22 22.85 -8.25
CA ALA A 217 18.46 22.10 -8.44
C ALA A 217 18.95 21.46 -7.13
N LYS A 218 18.93 22.22 -6.02
CA LYS A 218 19.28 21.71 -4.69
C LYS A 218 18.33 20.60 -4.25
N LYS A 219 17.03 20.73 -4.48
CA LYS A 219 16.03 19.69 -4.17
C LYS A 219 16.32 18.38 -4.91
N ILE A 220 16.60 18.46 -6.21
CA ILE A 220 16.94 17.29 -7.03
C ILE A 220 18.23 16.62 -6.52
N PHE A 221 19.25 17.41 -6.21
CA PHE A 221 20.51 16.91 -5.67
C PHE A 221 20.33 16.19 -4.32
N LEU A 222 19.59 16.81 -3.39
CA LEU A 222 19.33 16.23 -2.07
C LEU A 222 18.51 14.95 -2.16
N ASN A 223 17.49 14.89 -3.02
CA ASN A 223 16.71 13.67 -3.24
C ASN A 223 17.57 12.52 -3.74
N ARG A 224 18.46 12.76 -4.72
CA ARG A 224 19.41 11.75 -5.19
C ARG A 224 20.31 11.24 -4.07
N ASN A 225 20.76 12.13 -3.19
CA ASN A 225 21.55 11.72 -2.03
C ASN A 225 20.75 10.86 -1.06
N ILE A 226 19.50 11.24 -0.74
CA ILE A 226 18.59 10.47 0.10
C ILE A 226 18.38 9.07 -0.47
N ASP A 227 18.11 8.95 -1.77
CA ASP A 227 17.94 7.66 -2.45
C ASP A 227 19.22 6.81 -2.34
N SER A 228 20.39 7.41 -2.57
CA SER A 228 21.67 6.70 -2.47
C SER A 228 21.98 6.24 -1.04
N PHE A 229 21.68 7.07 -0.03
CA PHE A 229 21.92 6.76 1.37
C PHE A 229 20.93 5.73 1.89
N SER A 230 19.66 5.82 1.51
CA SER A 230 18.65 4.82 1.87
C SER A 230 18.98 3.44 1.27
N ALA A 231 19.44 3.39 0.02
CA ALA A 231 19.91 2.15 -0.60
C ALA A 231 21.11 1.54 0.16
N LYS A 232 22.10 2.37 0.53
CA LYS A 232 23.25 1.94 1.36
C LYS A 232 22.80 1.44 2.74
N LEU A 233 21.90 2.17 3.40
CA LEU A 233 21.38 1.84 4.72
C LEU A 233 20.62 0.51 4.68
N ASN A 234 19.74 0.31 3.70
CA ASN A 234 19.02 -0.94 3.51
C ASN A 234 19.97 -2.11 3.23
N LYS A 235 21.03 -1.90 2.44
CA LYS A 235 22.09 -2.91 2.24
C LYS A 235 22.76 -3.27 3.57
N PHE A 236 23.17 -2.28 4.37
CA PHE A 236 23.82 -2.55 5.66
C PHE A 236 22.89 -3.21 6.67
N LYS A 237 21.60 -2.83 6.72
CA LYS A 237 20.58 -3.51 7.52
C LYS A 237 20.46 -4.97 7.12
N ARG A 238 20.28 -5.27 5.83
CA ARG A 238 20.23 -6.66 5.33
C ARG A 238 21.45 -7.48 5.71
N ILE A 239 22.65 -6.90 5.65
CA ILE A 239 23.89 -7.58 6.06
C ILE A 239 23.88 -7.81 7.58
N SER A 240 23.52 -6.79 8.36
CA SER A 240 23.43 -6.87 9.82
C SER A 240 22.44 -7.93 10.28
N ASP A 241 21.26 -7.99 9.66
CA ASP A 241 20.20 -8.94 9.99
C ASP A 241 20.57 -10.37 9.57
N ALA A 242 21.30 -10.54 8.46
CA ALA A 242 21.73 -11.84 7.97
C ALA A 242 22.93 -12.41 8.74
N LEU A 243 23.79 -11.57 9.32
CA LEU A 243 25.02 -12.00 10.00
C LEU A 243 24.77 -13.03 11.11
N PRO A 244 23.83 -12.83 12.06
CA PRO A 244 23.52 -13.81 13.09
C PRO A 244 23.07 -15.17 12.51
N ILE A 245 22.19 -15.14 11.51
CA ILE A 245 21.65 -16.34 10.86
C ILE A 245 22.77 -17.09 10.11
N ILE A 246 23.66 -16.36 9.42
CA ILE A 246 24.83 -16.95 8.74
C ILE A 246 25.78 -17.57 9.75
N ALA A 247 26.01 -16.93 10.89
CA ALA A 247 26.85 -17.46 11.96
C ALA A 247 26.24 -18.74 12.58
N GLU A 248 24.94 -18.74 12.86
CA GLU A 248 24.21 -19.90 13.36
C GLU A 248 24.25 -21.05 12.36
N ARG A 249 23.98 -20.78 11.07
CA ARG A 249 24.07 -21.78 10.00
C ARG A 249 25.48 -22.36 9.90
N LYS A 250 26.53 -21.53 9.96
CA LYS A 250 27.92 -22.02 9.98
C LYS A 250 28.17 -22.96 11.16
N ASN A 251 27.68 -22.61 12.35
CA ASN A 251 27.82 -23.43 13.55
C ASN A 251 27.06 -24.75 13.41
N LEU A 252 25.82 -24.72 12.92
CA LEU A 252 25.02 -25.93 12.67
C LEU A 252 25.64 -26.83 11.60
N ILE A 253 26.20 -26.27 10.54
CA ILE A 253 26.92 -27.04 9.52
C ILE A 253 28.17 -27.69 10.12
N GLN A 254 28.98 -26.95 10.90
CA GLN A 254 30.12 -27.55 11.60
C GLN A 254 29.70 -28.67 12.55
N LYS A 255 28.61 -28.50 13.29
CA LYS A 255 28.04 -29.55 14.15
C LYS A 255 27.58 -30.76 13.35
N LYS A 256 26.94 -30.53 12.19
CA LYS A 256 26.52 -31.59 11.28
C LYS A 256 27.72 -32.34 10.70
N ASP A 257 28.73 -31.62 10.23
CA ASP A 257 29.93 -32.23 9.65
C ASP A 257 30.71 -33.02 10.71
N ALA A 258 30.75 -32.53 11.96
CA ALA A 258 31.35 -33.23 13.09
C ALA A 258 30.63 -34.54 13.48
N LEU A 259 29.34 -34.69 13.15
CA LEU A 259 28.59 -35.93 13.36
C LEU A 259 28.99 -37.01 12.33
N GLY A 260 29.63 -36.66 11.21
CA GLY A 260 30.09 -37.58 10.18
C GLY A 260 28.96 -38.31 9.43
N GLU A 261 29.26 -39.48 8.88
CA GLU A 261 28.25 -40.35 8.26
C GLU A 261 27.40 -41.03 9.33
N THR A 262 26.32 -40.37 9.73
CA THR A 262 25.32 -40.95 10.63
C THR A 262 24.30 -41.79 9.85
N LEU A 263 24.17 -43.06 10.20
CA LEU A 263 23.09 -43.91 9.70
C LEU A 263 21.74 -43.39 10.23
N ILE A 264 20.82 -43.08 9.32
CA ILE A 264 19.47 -42.66 9.68
C ILE A 264 18.71 -43.89 10.19
N LEU A 265 18.53 -43.95 11.50
CA LEU A 265 17.76 -45.00 12.15
C LEU A 265 16.26 -44.80 11.86
N ARG A 266 15.52 -45.91 11.71
CA ARG A 266 14.07 -45.91 11.58
C ARG A 266 13.44 -45.25 12.82
N LYS A 267 12.30 -44.57 12.67
CA LYS A 267 11.64 -43.86 13.78
C LYS A 267 11.39 -44.76 15.00
N ASP A 268 11.08 -46.02 14.74
CA ASP A 268 10.71 -46.99 15.77
C ASP A 268 11.93 -47.74 16.35
N PHE A 269 13.14 -47.50 15.82
CA PHE A 269 14.36 -48.23 16.20
C PHE A 269 14.66 -48.14 17.70
N LYS A 270 14.36 -47.01 18.33
CA LYS A 270 14.56 -46.84 19.78
C LYS A 270 13.66 -47.79 20.57
N GLU A 271 12.38 -47.84 20.22
CA GLU A 271 11.40 -48.70 20.90
C GLU A 271 11.66 -50.17 20.59
N GLU A 272 11.94 -50.49 19.31
CA GLU A 272 12.29 -51.84 18.86
C GLU A 272 13.56 -52.36 19.56
N ARG A 273 14.62 -51.55 19.67
CA ARG A 273 15.84 -51.90 20.41
C ARG A 273 15.54 -52.15 21.88
N ILE A 274 14.75 -51.29 22.53
CA ILE A 274 14.42 -51.44 23.96
C ILE A 274 13.63 -52.73 24.18
N ASN A 275 12.65 -53.03 23.33
CA ASN A 275 11.85 -54.25 23.43
C ASN A 275 12.69 -55.49 23.15
N LEU A 276 13.49 -55.51 22.07
CA LEU A 276 14.38 -56.62 21.75
C LEU A 276 15.44 -56.86 22.85
N MET A 277 15.97 -55.80 23.48
CA MET A 277 16.89 -55.97 24.61
C MET A 277 16.19 -56.57 25.83
N ARG A 278 14.95 -56.16 26.13
CA ARG A 278 14.16 -56.79 27.20
C ARG A 278 13.86 -58.25 26.88
N ASP A 279 13.48 -58.56 25.65
CA ASP A 279 13.19 -59.92 25.22
C ASP A 279 14.44 -60.80 25.27
N LEU A 280 15.61 -60.25 24.91
CA LEU A 280 16.91 -60.90 25.06
C LEU A 280 17.22 -61.19 26.52
N ASP A 281 17.05 -60.20 27.41
CA ASP A 281 17.29 -60.37 28.84
C ASP A 281 16.37 -61.45 29.43
N VAL A 282 15.06 -61.40 29.14
CA VAL A 282 14.09 -62.42 29.58
C VAL A 282 14.47 -63.80 29.06
N SER A 283 14.75 -63.92 27.76
CA SER A 283 15.12 -65.19 27.12
C SER A 283 16.43 -65.74 27.67
N SER A 284 17.41 -64.88 28.00
CA SER A 284 18.68 -65.30 28.59
C SER A 284 18.51 -65.86 30.00
N VAL A 285 17.64 -65.25 30.81
CA VAL A 285 17.30 -65.72 32.15
C VAL A 285 16.58 -67.06 32.08
N GLU A 286 15.64 -67.22 31.15
CA GLU A 286 14.96 -68.50 30.94
C GLU A 286 15.90 -69.60 30.45
N ALA A 287 16.78 -69.30 29.50
CA ALA A 287 17.79 -70.24 29.01
C ALA A 287 18.71 -70.71 30.14
N ASN A 288 19.16 -69.79 31.01
CA ASN A 288 19.97 -70.14 32.18
C ASN A 288 19.20 -71.02 33.18
N LYS A 289 17.93 -70.71 33.47
CA LYS A 289 17.08 -71.56 34.33
C LYS A 289 16.89 -72.96 33.76
N ILE A 290 16.67 -73.08 32.44
CA ILE A 290 16.53 -74.38 31.77
C ILE A 290 17.85 -75.14 31.83
N LYS A 291 18.98 -74.46 31.63
CA LYS A 291 20.32 -75.05 31.74
C LYS A 291 20.58 -75.58 33.16
N GLU A 292 20.29 -74.81 34.19
CA GLU A 292 20.37 -75.27 35.58
C GLU A 292 19.44 -76.46 35.86
N LYS A 293 18.23 -76.48 35.28
CA LYS A 293 17.34 -77.65 35.38
C LYS A 293 17.93 -78.89 34.71
N ILE A 294 18.53 -78.74 33.52
CA ILE A 294 19.20 -79.83 32.82
C ILE A 294 20.37 -80.36 33.66
N GLU A 295 21.25 -79.47 34.16
CA GLU A 295 22.38 -79.85 35.01
C GLU A 295 21.91 -80.59 36.28
N ASN A 296 20.83 -80.12 36.91
CA ASN A 296 20.22 -80.79 38.06
C ASN A 296 19.62 -82.16 37.69
N LEU A 297 18.94 -82.28 36.56
CA LEU A 297 18.37 -83.55 36.09
C LEU A 297 19.48 -84.54 35.74
N GLU A 298 20.56 -84.11 35.09
CA GLU A 298 21.73 -84.95 34.81
C GLU A 298 22.43 -85.41 36.10
N ALA A 299 22.57 -84.51 37.07
CA ALA A 299 23.08 -84.86 38.40
C ALA A 299 22.18 -85.88 39.11
N ASN A 300 20.85 -85.73 38.98
CA ASN A 300 19.89 -86.70 39.52
C ASN A 300 19.98 -88.05 38.81
N ILE A 301 20.11 -88.08 37.48
CA ILE A 301 20.33 -89.31 36.71
C ILE A 301 21.61 -90.02 37.17
N LYS A 302 22.71 -89.29 37.36
CA LYS A 302 23.97 -89.86 37.87
C LYS A 302 23.86 -90.43 39.29
N LYS A 303 22.92 -89.95 40.12
CA LYS A 303 22.65 -90.48 41.46
C LYS A 303 21.81 -91.76 41.45
N ILE A 304 21.16 -92.11 40.33
CA ILE A 304 20.41 -93.35 40.22
C ILE A 304 21.40 -94.51 40.15
N VAL A 305 21.55 -95.23 41.25
CA VAL A 305 22.26 -96.50 41.29
C VAL A 305 21.32 -97.58 40.80
N ILE A 306 21.52 -98.04 39.56
CA ILE A 306 20.78 -99.17 38.99
C ILE A 306 21.35 -100.44 39.64
N PRO A 307 20.57 -101.20 40.43
CA PRO A 307 21.07 -102.43 41.02
C PRO A 307 21.08 -103.54 39.96
N GLU A 308 22.21 -103.69 39.28
CA GLU A 308 22.44 -104.62 38.16
C GLU A 308 22.03 -106.06 38.48
N LYS A 309 22.17 -106.49 39.75
CA LYS A 309 21.75 -107.82 40.21
C LYS A 309 20.26 -108.12 39.99
N PHE A 310 19.37 -107.12 40.01
CA PHE A 310 17.94 -107.33 39.72
C PHE A 310 17.68 -107.39 38.21
N ILE A 311 18.49 -106.71 37.39
CA ILE A 311 18.36 -106.72 35.93
C ILE A 311 18.88 -108.03 35.34
N GLU A 312 20.05 -108.50 35.79
CA GLU A 312 20.61 -109.79 35.36
C GLU A 312 19.65 -110.95 35.68
N ASN A 313 19.01 -110.90 36.85
CA ASN A 313 18.07 -111.91 37.29
C ASN A 313 16.62 -111.63 36.87
N ARG A 314 16.37 -110.66 35.97
CA ARG A 314 15.01 -110.29 35.53
C ARG A 314 14.22 -111.48 35.03
N LYS A 315 14.82 -112.32 34.17
CA LYS A 315 14.14 -113.52 33.64
C LYS A 315 13.73 -114.49 34.75
N LEU A 316 14.57 -114.60 35.79
CA LEU A 316 14.34 -115.47 36.94
C LEU A 316 13.23 -114.90 37.83
N ILE A 317 13.23 -113.58 38.07
CA ILE A 317 12.19 -112.89 38.85
C ILE A 317 10.85 -112.93 38.11
N ASP A 318 10.83 -112.66 36.80
CA ASP A 318 9.63 -112.73 35.97
C ASP A 318 9.10 -114.18 35.91
N ASP A 319 9.96 -115.20 35.75
CA ASP A 319 9.55 -116.61 35.77
C ASP A 319 9.02 -117.04 37.15
N ILE A 320 9.65 -116.62 38.25
CA ILE A 320 9.14 -116.88 39.61
C ILE A 320 7.78 -116.19 39.80
N TYR A 321 7.61 -114.94 39.36
CA TYR A 321 6.35 -114.21 39.50
C TYR A 321 5.22 -114.85 38.67
N VAL A 322 5.51 -115.26 37.43
CA VAL A 322 4.56 -115.99 36.58
C VAL A 322 4.21 -117.34 37.19
N ARG A 323 5.19 -118.13 37.64
CA ARG A 323 4.96 -119.43 38.29
C ARG A 323 4.22 -119.28 39.62
N PHE A 324 4.49 -118.23 40.39
CA PHE A 324 3.76 -117.91 41.61
C PHE A 324 2.29 -117.58 41.31
N GLY A 325 2.04 -116.84 40.22
CA GLY A 325 0.69 -116.62 39.70
C GLY A 325 -0.02 -117.92 39.30
N SER A 326 0.66 -118.81 38.57
CA SER A 326 0.13 -120.13 38.21
C SER A 326 -0.12 -121.01 39.45
N TYR A 327 0.80 -121.03 40.41
CA TYR A 327 0.65 -121.79 41.66
C TYR A 327 -0.53 -121.30 42.51
N LEU A 328 -0.72 -119.98 42.63
CA LEU A 328 -1.87 -119.40 43.33
C LEU A 328 -3.20 -119.71 42.64
N LYS A 329 -3.18 -119.80 41.30
CA LYS A 329 -4.36 -120.19 40.51
C LYS A 329 -4.66 -121.69 40.68
N GLU A 330 -3.68 -122.55 40.52
CA GLU A 330 -3.82 -124.00 40.67
C GLU A 330 -4.22 -124.42 42.09
N THR A 331 -3.70 -123.75 43.13
CA THR A 331 -4.12 -123.98 44.53
C THR A 331 -5.55 -123.52 44.81
N LYS A 332 -6.05 -122.48 44.12
CA LYS A 332 -7.47 -122.05 44.19
C LYS A 332 -8.40 -122.95 43.39
N ASP A 333 -7.94 -123.49 42.25
CA ASP A 333 -8.76 -124.30 41.34
C ASP A 333 -8.85 -125.77 41.76
N LEU A 334 -7.88 -126.30 42.53
CA LEU A 334 -7.82 -127.71 42.95
C LEU A 334 -9.08 -128.23 43.67
N PRO A 335 -9.69 -127.51 44.63
CA PRO A 335 -10.92 -127.98 45.30
C PRO A 335 -12.10 -128.05 44.33
N ALA A 336 -12.22 -127.08 43.41
CA ALA A 336 -13.30 -127.04 42.44
C ALA A 336 -13.18 -128.18 41.41
N LEU A 337 -11.95 -128.48 40.95
CA LEU A 337 -11.69 -129.58 40.02
C LEU A 337 -11.92 -130.96 40.65
N LEU A 338 -11.60 -131.13 41.93
CA LEU A 338 -11.92 -132.37 42.66
C LEU A 338 -13.44 -132.55 42.82
N SER A 339 -14.17 -131.49 43.14
CA SER A 339 -15.64 -131.54 43.16
C SER A 339 -16.24 -131.86 41.78
N GLN A 340 -15.74 -131.25 40.71
CA GLN A 340 -16.20 -131.55 39.34
C GLN A 340 -15.92 -133.00 38.93
N ARG A 341 -14.76 -133.55 39.30
CA ARG A 341 -14.44 -134.96 39.05
C ARG A 341 -15.46 -135.86 39.76
N ASP A 342 -15.75 -135.58 41.02
CA ASP A 342 -16.65 -136.41 41.81
C ASP A 342 -18.10 -136.29 41.30
N GLU A 343 -18.56 -135.09 40.90
CA GLU A 343 -19.85 -134.87 40.23
C GLU A 343 -19.94 -135.64 38.90
N LEU A 344 -18.93 -135.53 38.04
CA LEU A 344 -18.91 -136.23 36.76
C LEU A 344 -18.86 -137.75 36.92
N ILE A 345 -18.17 -138.28 37.93
CA ILE A 345 -18.19 -139.73 38.24
C ILE A 345 -19.58 -140.18 38.70
N VAL A 346 -20.29 -139.36 39.47
CA VAL A 346 -21.68 -139.63 39.89
C VAL A 346 -22.62 -139.58 38.69
N GLU A 347 -22.48 -138.57 37.82
CA GLU A 347 -23.30 -138.39 36.63
C GLU A 347 -23.08 -139.51 35.60
N ILE A 348 -21.83 -139.94 35.42
CA ILE A 348 -21.46 -141.07 34.57
C ILE A 348 -22.03 -142.39 35.10
N LYS A 349 -22.01 -142.61 36.43
CA LYS A 349 -22.68 -143.78 37.03
C LYS A 349 -24.19 -143.73 36.82
N TYR A 350 -24.81 -142.56 36.97
CA TYR A 350 -26.24 -142.35 36.75
C TYR A 350 -26.63 -142.60 35.28
N LEU A 351 -25.95 -141.98 34.32
CA LEU A 351 -26.24 -142.10 32.90
C LEU A 351 -25.95 -143.50 32.34
N SER A 352 -24.90 -144.19 32.82
CA SER A 352 -24.66 -145.59 32.41
C SER A 352 -25.76 -146.52 32.92
N SER A 353 -26.28 -146.30 34.14
CA SER A 353 -27.39 -147.08 34.70
C SER A 353 -28.73 -146.89 33.96
N GLN A 354 -28.92 -145.79 33.23
CA GLN A 354 -30.13 -145.53 32.44
C GLN A 354 -30.13 -146.23 31.07
N ILE A 355 -28.97 -146.55 30.52
CA ILE A 355 -28.86 -147.16 29.18
C ILE A 355 -28.77 -148.69 29.28
N ARG A 356 -28.07 -149.24 30.28
CA ARG A 356 -28.00 -150.71 30.50
C ARG A 356 -27.53 -151.07 31.93
N PRO A 357 -28.29 -151.84 32.74
CA PRO A 357 -27.97 -152.07 34.17
C PRO A 357 -26.77 -152.98 34.50
N GLU A 358 -26.17 -153.67 33.53
CA GLU A 358 -25.10 -154.68 33.75
C GLU A 358 -23.97 -154.48 32.73
N THR A 359 -23.31 -153.31 32.72
CA THR A 359 -22.14 -153.10 31.86
C THR A 359 -21.13 -152.13 32.52
N PRO A 360 -19.89 -152.58 32.81
CA PRO A 360 -18.86 -151.74 33.39
C PRO A 360 -18.37 -150.66 32.40
N LEU A 361 -17.93 -149.54 32.98
CA LEU A 361 -17.78 -148.23 32.33
C LEU A 361 -16.69 -148.15 31.24
N ASP A 362 -15.81 -149.15 31.17
CA ASP A 362 -14.64 -149.18 30.30
C ASP A 362 -14.93 -149.59 28.84
N GLU A 363 -16.14 -150.03 28.50
CA GLU A 363 -16.47 -150.53 27.14
C GLU A 363 -17.31 -149.56 26.26
N THR A 364 -17.53 -148.32 26.71
CA THR A 364 -18.36 -147.31 26.00
C THR A 364 -17.73 -146.71 24.74
N SER A 365 -16.43 -146.95 24.50
CA SER A 365 -15.66 -146.39 23.38
C SER A 365 -16.00 -147.00 22.00
N GLN A 366 -16.85 -148.02 21.92
CA GLN A 366 -17.26 -148.66 20.66
C GLN A 366 -18.45 -147.97 19.95
N LEU A 367 -19.03 -146.92 20.56
CA LEU A 367 -20.21 -146.19 20.06
C LEU A 367 -19.90 -144.83 19.42
N THR A 368 -18.79 -144.70 18.67
CA THR A 368 -18.46 -143.42 18.01
C THR A 368 -18.03 -143.55 16.54
N VAL A 369 -18.55 -142.67 15.68
CA VAL A 369 -18.20 -142.58 14.24
C VAL A 369 -16.96 -141.69 14.07
N SER A 370 -16.00 -142.14 13.25
CA SER A 370 -14.65 -141.55 13.18
C SER A 370 -14.56 -140.16 12.52
N LEU A 371 -13.59 -139.37 13.01
CA LEU A 371 -13.27 -137.97 12.64
C LEU A 371 -13.11 -137.69 11.13
N GLN A 372 -12.79 -138.70 10.31
CA GLN A 372 -12.67 -138.53 8.86
C GLN A 372 -14.04 -138.32 8.19
N LYS A 373 -15.11 -138.94 8.68
CA LYS A 373 -16.48 -138.73 8.15
C LYS A 373 -17.02 -137.34 8.50
N SER A 374 -16.66 -136.80 9.67
CA SER A 374 -17.03 -135.43 10.09
C SER A 374 -16.41 -134.35 9.19
N LYS A 375 -15.13 -134.48 8.79
CA LYS A 375 -14.47 -133.53 7.88
C LYS A 375 -15.02 -133.54 6.45
N SER A 376 -15.49 -134.68 5.96
CA SER A 376 -16.14 -134.75 4.64
C SER A 376 -17.48 -134.02 4.62
N ILE A 377 -18.27 -134.15 5.69
CA ILE A 377 -19.59 -133.49 5.83
C ILE A 377 -19.43 -131.96 5.84
N SER A 378 -18.44 -131.41 6.56
CA SER A 378 -18.20 -129.97 6.59
C SER A 378 -17.71 -129.40 5.25
N SER A 379 -16.92 -130.16 4.49
CA SER A 379 -16.43 -129.73 3.16
C SER A 379 -17.54 -129.66 2.09
N LEU A 380 -18.52 -130.57 2.15
CA LEU A 380 -19.68 -130.59 1.25
C LEU A 380 -20.67 -129.47 1.59
N ALA A 381 -20.88 -129.18 2.87
CA ALA A 381 -21.71 -128.05 3.32
C ALA A 381 -21.17 -126.70 2.79
N ASN A 382 -19.85 -126.49 2.82
CA ASN A 382 -19.24 -125.25 2.30
C ASN A 382 -19.29 -125.12 0.77
N LYS A 383 -19.33 -126.24 0.02
CA LYS A 383 -19.55 -126.21 -1.43
C LYS A 383 -21.01 -125.89 -1.79
N TYR A 384 -21.96 -126.34 -0.98
CA TYR A 384 -23.39 -126.06 -1.18
C TYR A 384 -23.68 -124.56 -1.01
N ILE A 385 -23.17 -123.93 0.06
CA ILE A 385 -23.37 -122.49 0.32
C ILE A 385 -22.85 -121.63 -0.85
N LYS A 386 -21.67 -121.94 -1.40
CA LYS A 386 -21.10 -121.21 -2.56
C LYS A 386 -21.88 -121.37 -3.87
N LEU A 387 -22.64 -122.46 -4.02
CA LEU A 387 -23.52 -122.67 -5.19
C LEU A 387 -24.87 -121.97 -4.98
N GLU A 388 -25.37 -121.92 -3.76
CA GLU A 388 -26.61 -121.24 -3.39
C GLU A 388 -26.49 -119.71 -3.57
N ASP A 389 -25.35 -119.11 -3.20
CA ASP A 389 -25.07 -117.69 -3.44
C ASP A 389 -25.02 -117.34 -4.94
N LYS A 390 -24.46 -118.24 -5.78
CA LYS A 390 -24.45 -118.07 -7.24
C LYS A 390 -25.84 -118.22 -7.87
N ILE A 391 -26.67 -119.11 -7.33
CA ILE A 391 -28.07 -119.26 -7.79
C ILE A 391 -28.87 -118.02 -7.40
N SER A 392 -28.64 -117.46 -6.21
CA SER A 392 -29.25 -116.20 -5.75
C SER A 392 -28.89 -115.03 -6.67
N GLU A 393 -27.61 -114.80 -6.99
CA GLU A 393 -27.18 -113.73 -7.90
C GLU A 393 -27.76 -113.87 -9.31
N ILE A 394 -27.81 -115.09 -9.87
CA ILE A 394 -28.36 -115.33 -11.20
C ILE A 394 -29.88 -115.16 -11.20
N SER A 395 -30.57 -115.52 -10.12
CA SER A 395 -32.02 -115.33 -9.98
C SER A 395 -32.42 -113.84 -9.90
N ASP A 396 -31.61 -113.01 -9.24
CA ASP A 396 -31.82 -111.55 -9.17
C ASP A 396 -31.56 -110.85 -10.52
N VAL A 397 -30.59 -111.34 -11.29
CA VAL A 397 -30.36 -110.87 -12.67
C VAL A 397 -31.54 -111.27 -13.57
N ILE A 398 -32.02 -112.52 -13.48
CA ILE A 398 -33.19 -113.02 -14.23
C ILE A 398 -34.44 -112.19 -13.93
N ASN A 399 -34.72 -111.88 -12.65
CA ASN A 399 -35.87 -111.07 -12.25
C ASN A 399 -35.78 -109.62 -12.77
N LYS A 400 -34.60 -109.00 -12.71
CA LYS A 400 -34.38 -107.64 -13.27
C LYS A 400 -34.49 -107.61 -14.80
N THR A 401 -34.07 -108.67 -15.50
CA THR A 401 -34.27 -108.79 -16.97
C THR A 401 -35.70 -109.12 -17.34
N ASN A 402 -36.45 -109.90 -16.55
CA ASN A 402 -37.86 -110.21 -16.80
C ASN A 402 -38.78 -109.00 -16.59
N LEU A 403 -38.50 -108.14 -15.61
CA LEU A 403 -39.24 -106.88 -15.42
C LEU A 403 -39.00 -105.88 -16.58
N LYS A 404 -37.77 -105.82 -17.10
CA LYS A 404 -37.46 -105.05 -18.31
C LYS A 404 -38.10 -105.67 -19.56
N ALA A 405 -38.13 -107.00 -19.68
CA ALA A 405 -38.78 -107.72 -20.76
C ALA A 405 -40.31 -107.59 -20.76
N LEU A 406 -40.98 -107.52 -19.59
CA LEU A 406 -42.41 -107.23 -19.50
C LEU A 406 -42.74 -105.80 -19.94
N SER A 407 -41.92 -104.82 -19.55
CA SER A 407 -42.08 -103.41 -19.95
C SER A 407 -41.82 -103.19 -21.45
N ALA A 408 -40.96 -104.01 -22.06
CA ALA A 408 -40.71 -104.03 -23.50
C ALA A 408 -41.78 -104.85 -24.27
N LYS A 409 -42.32 -105.94 -23.70
CA LYS A 409 -43.44 -106.72 -24.28
C LYS A 409 -44.76 -105.97 -24.31
N ASN A 410 -45.01 -105.08 -23.36
CA ASN A 410 -46.19 -104.19 -23.41
C ASN A 410 -46.05 -103.06 -24.44
N LYS A 411 -44.82 -102.71 -24.86
CA LYS A 411 -44.56 -101.74 -25.94
C LYS A 411 -44.45 -102.36 -27.34
N LEU A 412 -44.37 -103.69 -27.44
CA LEU A 412 -44.27 -104.45 -28.70
C LEU A 412 -45.58 -105.16 -29.09
N LYS A 413 -46.63 -105.11 -28.26
CA LYS A 413 -48.01 -105.44 -28.67
C LYS A 413 -48.72 -104.32 -29.45
N GLU A 414 -48.04 -103.19 -29.69
CA GLU A 414 -48.45 -102.18 -30.69
C GLU A 414 -47.72 -102.32 -32.03
N THR A 415 -46.88 -103.35 -32.19
CA THR A 415 -46.17 -103.63 -33.47
C THR A 415 -46.06 -105.13 -33.70
N GLU A 416 -47.21 -105.75 -33.98
CA GLU A 416 -47.30 -107.09 -34.57
C GLU A 416 -46.87 -107.03 -36.05
N ASN A 417 -45.64 -107.50 -36.34
CA ASN A 417 -45.30 -108.35 -37.48
C ASN A 417 -43.77 -108.57 -37.51
N GLY A 418 -43.35 -109.82 -37.74
CA GLY A 418 -41.95 -110.27 -37.86
C GLY A 418 -41.15 -109.50 -38.94
N GLU A 419 -39.83 -109.62 -39.02
CA GLU A 419 -38.98 -110.82 -38.99
C GLU A 419 -37.50 -110.40 -38.77
N TYR A 420 -36.67 -111.39 -38.42
CA TYR A 420 -35.21 -111.32 -38.25
C TYR A 420 -34.49 -110.54 -39.37
N PHE A 421 -33.36 -109.87 -39.08
CA PHE A 421 -32.11 -110.07 -39.86
C PHE A 421 -30.86 -109.37 -39.26
N ASN A 422 -29.80 -110.19 -39.20
CA ASN A 422 -28.38 -109.95 -39.49
C ASN A 422 -27.56 -108.84 -38.80
N ASN A 423 -26.52 -109.29 -38.09
CA ASN A 423 -25.61 -108.53 -37.24
C ASN A 423 -24.36 -108.00 -37.99
N ASP A 424 -24.55 -107.41 -39.19
CA ASP A 424 -23.48 -106.84 -40.01
C ASP A 424 -23.35 -105.30 -39.91
N ARG A 425 -24.30 -104.62 -39.25
CA ARG A 425 -24.27 -103.14 -39.10
C ARG A 425 -23.48 -102.64 -37.88
N LEU A 426 -23.40 -103.43 -36.80
CA LEU A 426 -22.66 -103.05 -35.58
C LEU A 426 -21.13 -103.17 -35.72
N LYS A 427 -20.64 -104.06 -36.61
CA LYS A 427 -19.22 -104.12 -36.99
C LYS A 427 -18.76 -102.98 -37.92
N LYS A 428 -19.69 -102.29 -38.60
CA LYS A 428 -19.41 -101.07 -39.41
C LYS A 428 -19.43 -99.77 -38.60
N ILE A 429 -20.11 -99.73 -37.45
CA ILE A 429 -20.18 -98.52 -36.62
C ILE A 429 -18.93 -98.39 -35.71
N LEU A 430 -18.35 -99.51 -35.28
CA LEU A 430 -17.09 -99.53 -34.52
C LEU A 430 -15.85 -99.18 -35.37
N SER A 431 -15.87 -99.42 -36.69
CA SER A 431 -14.79 -99.01 -37.61
C SER A 431 -14.87 -97.55 -38.08
N ASN A 432 -16.02 -96.89 -37.94
CA ASN A 432 -16.17 -95.47 -38.25
C ASN A 432 -15.69 -94.56 -37.09
N ILE A 433 -15.83 -94.98 -35.82
CA ILE A 433 -15.35 -94.19 -34.67
C ILE A 433 -13.82 -94.27 -34.51
N GLN A 434 -13.16 -95.26 -35.12
CA GLN A 434 -11.69 -95.35 -35.20
C GLN A 434 -11.07 -94.62 -36.41
N LYS A 435 -11.88 -94.06 -37.33
CA LYS A 435 -11.41 -93.33 -38.52
C LYS A 435 -11.22 -91.81 -38.30
N ASP A 436 -11.83 -91.22 -37.27
CA ASP A 436 -11.78 -89.77 -37.04
C ASP A 436 -10.58 -89.29 -36.21
N GLY A 437 -9.63 -90.19 -35.90
CA GLY A 437 -8.34 -89.85 -35.30
C GLY A 437 -8.44 -89.24 -33.90
N ASP A 438 -7.35 -88.60 -33.47
CA ASP A 438 -7.20 -87.98 -32.16
C ASP A 438 -7.90 -86.61 -32.14
N LEU A 439 -9.22 -86.62 -32.00
CA LEU A 439 -10.09 -85.44 -32.02
C LEU A 439 -9.72 -84.42 -30.91
N GLU A 440 -9.10 -84.85 -29.81
CA GLU A 440 -8.60 -83.96 -28.76
C GLU A 440 -7.40 -83.12 -29.22
N LYS A 441 -6.47 -83.71 -29.99
CA LYS A 441 -5.37 -82.95 -30.61
C LYS A 441 -5.83 -81.98 -31.70
N VAL A 442 -6.84 -82.36 -32.47
CA VAL A 442 -7.43 -81.47 -33.51
C VAL A 442 -8.13 -80.28 -32.87
N LEU A 443 -8.83 -80.50 -31.75
CA LEU A 443 -9.50 -79.43 -31.00
C LEU A 443 -8.48 -78.47 -30.33
N TYR A 444 -7.35 -78.98 -29.84
CA TYR A 444 -6.26 -78.14 -29.32
C TYR A 444 -5.61 -77.27 -30.42
N LYS A 445 -5.35 -77.84 -31.60
CA LYS A 445 -4.78 -77.07 -32.73
C LYS A 445 -5.71 -75.97 -33.24
N LYS A 446 -7.01 -76.28 -33.36
CA LYS A 446 -8.02 -75.32 -33.82
C LYS A 446 -8.29 -74.21 -32.80
N THR A 447 -8.20 -74.50 -31.50
CA THR A 447 -8.31 -73.48 -30.44
C THR A 447 -7.09 -72.56 -30.36
N GLU A 448 -5.87 -73.04 -30.66
CA GLU A 448 -4.68 -72.17 -30.82
C GLU A 448 -4.76 -71.27 -32.05
N GLU A 449 -5.22 -71.78 -33.20
CA GLU A 449 -5.42 -70.98 -34.42
C GLU A 449 -6.44 -69.86 -34.19
N LEU A 450 -7.53 -70.14 -33.47
CA LEU A 450 -8.56 -69.17 -33.12
C LEU A 450 -8.01 -68.03 -32.23
N LYS A 451 -7.22 -68.36 -31.21
CA LYS A 451 -6.54 -67.35 -30.37
C LYS A 451 -5.56 -66.46 -31.14
N LYS A 452 -4.84 -67.01 -32.12
CA LYS A 452 -3.93 -66.22 -32.96
C LYS A 452 -4.71 -65.26 -33.87
N ALA A 453 -5.82 -65.72 -34.45
CA ALA A 453 -6.69 -64.87 -35.27
C ALA A 453 -7.35 -63.74 -34.45
N GLU A 454 -7.85 -64.03 -33.25
CA GLU A 454 -8.43 -63.02 -32.34
C GLU A 454 -7.42 -61.91 -31.98
N ASN A 455 -6.17 -62.29 -31.66
CA ASN A 455 -5.11 -61.32 -31.37
C ASN A 455 -4.74 -60.48 -32.61
N SER A 456 -4.70 -61.07 -33.80
CA SER A 456 -4.44 -60.33 -35.04
C SER A 456 -5.54 -59.30 -35.32
N CYS A 457 -6.81 -59.68 -35.18
CA CYS A 457 -7.95 -58.76 -35.33
C CYS A 457 -7.94 -57.64 -34.29
N SER A 458 -7.57 -57.94 -33.03
CA SER A 458 -7.43 -56.91 -31.98
C SER A 458 -6.32 -55.90 -32.31
N ILE A 459 -5.20 -56.35 -32.87
CA ILE A 459 -4.10 -55.48 -33.31
C ILE A 459 -4.53 -54.61 -34.50
N GLU A 460 -5.20 -55.15 -35.51
CA GLU A 460 -5.70 -54.33 -36.63
C GLU A 460 -6.75 -53.31 -36.20
N LEU A 461 -7.63 -53.67 -35.25
CA LEU A 461 -8.60 -52.74 -34.67
C LEU A 461 -7.97 -51.55 -33.97
N SER A 462 -6.84 -51.75 -33.30
CA SER A 462 -6.11 -50.66 -32.65
C SER A 462 -5.49 -49.66 -33.63
N LYS A 463 -5.39 -50.00 -34.93
CA LYS A 463 -4.81 -49.13 -35.97
C LYS A 463 -5.83 -48.21 -36.65
N LEU A 464 -7.13 -48.41 -36.43
CA LEU A 464 -8.19 -47.58 -37.01
C LEU A 464 -8.43 -46.33 -36.14
N PRO A 465 -8.16 -45.11 -36.65
CA PRO A 465 -8.43 -43.88 -35.90
C PRO A 465 -9.94 -43.72 -35.72
N LEU A 466 -10.38 -43.45 -34.48
CA LEU A 466 -11.79 -43.28 -34.01
C LEU A 466 -12.59 -44.55 -33.67
N CYS A 467 -11.99 -45.76 -33.65
CA CYS A 467 -12.68 -46.97 -33.19
C CYS A 467 -12.72 -47.13 -31.65
N ARG A 468 -13.91 -47.40 -31.10
CA ARG A 468 -14.14 -47.76 -29.67
C ARG A 468 -14.89 -49.09 -29.49
N TRP A 469 -14.98 -49.92 -30.51
CA TRP A 469 -15.78 -51.16 -30.52
C TRP A 469 -14.93 -52.41 -30.38
N ASN A 470 -15.48 -53.45 -29.75
CA ASN A 470 -14.86 -54.78 -29.69
C ASN A 470 -15.24 -55.64 -30.92
N ILE A 471 -14.56 -56.78 -31.11
CA ILE A 471 -14.74 -57.66 -32.29
C ILE A 471 -16.19 -58.17 -32.42
N GLU A 472 -16.87 -58.48 -31.30
CA GLU A 472 -18.26 -58.94 -31.29
C GLU A 472 -19.28 -57.82 -31.55
N GLU A 473 -18.90 -56.57 -31.30
CA GLU A 473 -19.71 -55.38 -31.58
C GLU A 473 -19.62 -54.94 -33.04
N ILE A 474 -18.51 -55.22 -33.72
CA ILE A 474 -18.33 -54.95 -35.16
C ILE A 474 -19.17 -55.86 -36.02
N GLU A 475 -19.28 -57.14 -35.66
CA GLU A 475 -20.12 -58.09 -36.39
C GLU A 475 -21.62 -57.74 -36.30
N LYS A 476 -22.00 -56.91 -35.33
CA LYS A 476 -23.38 -56.43 -35.11
C LYS A 476 -23.61 -54.98 -35.56
N LEU A 477 -22.57 -54.29 -36.04
CA LEU A 477 -22.71 -52.95 -36.58
C LEU A 477 -23.46 -53.02 -37.90
N LYS A 478 -24.62 -52.34 -37.95
CA LYS A 478 -25.34 -52.12 -39.20
C LYS A 478 -24.55 -51.08 -40.01
N LEU A 479 -23.70 -51.55 -40.91
CA LEU A 479 -23.08 -50.71 -41.92
C LEU A 479 -24.19 -50.07 -42.77
N PRO A 480 -24.09 -48.77 -43.10
CA PRO A 480 -25.05 -48.13 -44.00
C PRO A 480 -25.09 -48.87 -45.35
N LEU A 481 -26.27 -48.94 -45.97
CA LEU A 481 -26.42 -49.50 -47.32
C LEU A 481 -25.56 -48.70 -48.29
N ILE A 482 -25.03 -49.34 -49.33
CA ILE A 482 -24.17 -48.68 -50.35
C ILE A 482 -24.85 -47.44 -50.94
N GLU A 483 -26.16 -47.47 -51.12
CA GLU A 483 -26.98 -46.34 -51.57
C GLU A 483 -26.92 -45.14 -50.62
N THR A 484 -26.76 -45.39 -49.31
CA THR A 484 -26.61 -44.33 -48.29
C THR A 484 -25.19 -43.75 -48.31
N VAL A 485 -24.18 -44.57 -48.60
CA VAL A 485 -22.80 -44.13 -48.77
C VAL A 485 -22.68 -43.28 -50.04
N GLU A 486 -23.18 -43.75 -51.18
CA GLU A 486 -23.20 -43.00 -52.44
C GLU A 486 -24.00 -41.70 -52.33
N ARG A 487 -25.09 -41.66 -51.54
CA ARG A 487 -25.83 -40.42 -51.28
C ARG A 487 -24.99 -39.41 -50.53
N TYR A 488 -24.31 -39.81 -49.46
CA TYR A 488 -23.46 -38.90 -48.71
C TYR A 488 -22.19 -38.52 -49.48
N GLU A 489 -21.64 -39.43 -50.29
CA GLU A 489 -20.51 -39.14 -51.19
C GLU A 489 -20.90 -38.07 -52.22
N ASN A 490 -22.10 -38.17 -52.82
CA ASN A 490 -22.65 -37.10 -53.67
C ASN A 490 -23.01 -35.82 -52.89
N GLU A 491 -23.51 -35.89 -51.66
CA GLU A 491 -23.79 -34.70 -50.82
C GLU A 491 -22.47 -33.99 -50.42
N PHE A 492 -21.39 -34.72 -50.17
CA PHE A 492 -20.05 -34.17 -49.92
C PHE A 492 -19.39 -33.61 -51.19
N GLU A 493 -19.49 -34.30 -52.34
CA GLU A 493 -19.00 -33.76 -53.62
C GLU A 493 -19.76 -32.49 -54.05
N ASN A 494 -21.07 -32.39 -53.77
CA ASN A 494 -21.84 -31.18 -54.04
C ASN A 494 -21.52 -30.04 -53.07
N THR A 495 -21.21 -30.32 -51.79
CA THR A 495 -20.81 -29.28 -50.84
C THR A 495 -19.36 -28.82 -51.04
N ASP A 496 -18.47 -29.67 -51.55
CA ASP A 496 -17.12 -29.28 -51.98
C ASP A 496 -17.15 -28.51 -53.32
N ALA A 497 -18.17 -28.71 -54.18
CA ALA A 497 -18.39 -27.94 -55.41
C ALA A 497 -19.09 -26.57 -55.19
N GLU A 498 -19.73 -26.33 -54.04
CA GLU A 498 -20.29 -25.02 -53.65
C GLU A 498 -19.31 -24.15 -52.81
N ILE A 499 -18.12 -24.67 -52.51
CA ILE A 499 -17.05 -23.98 -51.75
C ILE A 499 -15.82 -23.63 -52.64
N ILE A 500 -15.95 -23.75 -53.97
CA ILE A 500 -15.03 -23.19 -54.99
C ILE A 500 -15.83 -22.26 -55.90
#